data_AF-A0A1M7AKR8-F1
#
_entry.id   AF-A0A1M7AKR8-F1
#
_cell.length_a   1.000
_cell.length_b   1.000
_cell.length_c   1.000
_cell.angle_alpha   90.00
_cell.angle_beta   90.00
_cell.angle_gamma   90.00
#
_symmetry.space_group_name_H-M   'P 1'
#
loop_
_entity.id
_entity.type
_entity.pdbx_description
1 polymer ?
#
loop_
_entity_poly.entity_id
_entity_poly.type
_entity_poly.pdbx_seq_one_letter_code
_entity_poly.pdbx_strand_id
1 'polypeptide(L)'
;MKKVAVILILVFNLNVNAQEVSVEKSIFGIQAGFGTRVGIWLNIEMKLTNSIALRSEIGLENDYTVGTHYEGAGFILQPIVSLEPRYY
;
A
#
# COMPACT_ATOMS: atom_id res chain seq x y z
N MET A 1 41.02 28.74 5.28
CA MET A 1 40.95 27.40 5.92
C MET A 1 39.52 26.91 6.11
N LYS A 2 38.63 27.64 6.81
CA LYS A 2 37.22 27.21 7.04
C LYS A 2 36.43 26.87 5.76
N LYS A 3 36.58 27.67 4.69
CA LYS A 3 35.92 27.44 3.39
C LYS A 3 36.37 26.14 2.70
N VAL A 4 37.65 25.78 2.85
CA VAL A 4 38.22 24.56 2.27
C VAL A 4 37.69 23.33 3.00
N ALA A 5 37.56 23.41 4.33
CA ALA A 5 36.98 22.34 5.13
C ALA A 5 35.51 22.05 4.76
N VAL A 6 34.70 23.09 4.52
CA VAL A 6 33.30 22.93 4.08
C VAL A 6 33.20 22.24 2.72
N ILE A 7 34.05 22.61 1.77
CA ILE A 7 34.08 21.99 0.44
C ILE A 7 34.49 20.52 0.54
N LEU A 8 35.47 20.19 1.38
CA LEU A 8 35.88 18.81 1.61
C LEU A 8 34.75 17.95 2.18
N ILE A 9 33.99 18.48 3.14
CA ILE A 9 32.85 17.77 3.73
C ILE A 9 31.77 17.50 2.67
N LEU A 10 31.48 18.46 1.79
CA LEU A 10 30.47 18.26 0.73
C LEU A 10 30.88 17.19 -0.29
N VAL A 11 32.16 17.14 -0.67
CA VAL A 11 32.67 16.15 -1.64
C VAL A 11 32.70 14.74 -1.06
N PHE A 12 32.98 14.58 0.23
CA PHE A 12 32.99 13.27 0.89
C PHE A 12 31.59 12.63 1.01
N ASN A 13 30.51 13.40 0.91
CA ASN A 13 29.13 12.91 0.99
C ASN A 13 28.54 12.45 -0.37
N LEU A 14 29.34 12.44 -1.46
CA LEU A 14 28.84 12.09 -2.80
C LEU A 14 28.58 10.57 -3.01
N ASN A 15 28.96 9.72 -2.05
CA ASN A 15 28.67 8.28 -2.12
C ASN A 15 27.29 7.99 -1.53
N VAL A 16 26.24 8.28 -2.29
CA VAL A 16 24.89 7.82 -1.98
C VAL A 16 24.76 6.40 -2.55
N ASN A 17 24.83 5.39 -1.69
CA ASN A 17 24.39 4.05 -2.07
C ASN A 17 22.86 4.11 -2.15
N ALA A 18 22.30 4.02 -3.36
CA ALA A 18 20.89 3.70 -3.50
C ALA A 18 20.70 2.27 -2.96
N GLN A 19 19.70 2.08 -2.11
CA GLN A 19 19.33 0.72 -1.71
C GLN A 19 18.81 0.00 -2.96
N GLU A 20 19.26 -1.23 -3.19
CA GLU A 20 18.64 -2.13 -4.17
C GLU A 20 17.21 -2.38 -3.69
N VAL A 21 16.25 -1.62 -4.23
CA VAL A 21 14.83 -1.81 -3.93
C VAL A 21 14.40 -3.09 -4.63
N SER A 22 14.21 -4.14 -3.84
CA SER A 22 13.59 -5.38 -4.30
C SER A 22 12.39 -5.66 -3.42
N VAL A 23 11.24 -5.83 -4.04
CA VAL A 23 10.05 -6.37 -3.35
C VAL A 23 10.39 -7.74 -2.78
N GLU A 24 9.88 -8.05 -1.58
CA GLU A 24 9.89 -9.41 -1.04
C GLU A 24 9.08 -10.35 -1.95
N LYS A 25 9.45 -11.64 -2.00
CA LYS A 25 8.80 -12.61 -2.91
C LYS A 25 7.29 -12.69 -2.72
N SER A 26 6.82 -12.64 -1.47
CA SER A 26 5.41 -12.65 -1.11
C SER A 26 5.21 -12.08 0.29
N ILE A 27 4.33 -11.09 0.44
CA ILE A 27 3.96 -10.50 1.73
C ILE A 27 2.49 -10.82 1.98
N PHE A 28 2.16 -11.37 3.15
CA PHE A 28 0.79 -11.61 3.56
C PHE A 28 0.37 -10.61 4.64
N GLY A 29 -0.83 -10.05 4.52
CA GLY A 29 -1.36 -9.07 5.44
C GLY A 29 -2.81 -9.35 5.84
N ILE A 30 -3.12 -9.05 7.09
CA ILE A 30 -4.49 -8.98 7.60
C ILE A 30 -4.73 -7.55 8.06
N GLN A 31 -5.86 -6.97 7.68
CA GLN A 31 -6.23 -5.61 8.07
C GLN A 31 -7.65 -5.61 8.62
N ALA A 32 -7.88 -4.76 9.61
CA ALA A 32 -9.20 -4.43 10.12
C ALA A 32 -9.35 -2.91 10.16
N GLY A 33 -10.57 -2.44 9.90
CA GLY A 33 -10.88 -1.03 9.72
C GLY A 33 -12.00 -0.60 10.66
N PHE A 34 -11.95 0.66 11.08
CA PHE A 34 -12.94 1.28 11.94
C PHE A 34 -13.37 2.63 11.34
N GLY A 35 -14.51 3.16 11.75
CA GLY A 35 -14.99 4.46 11.29
C GLY A 35 -15.68 4.38 9.92
N THR A 36 -15.15 5.08 8.92
CA THR A 36 -15.78 5.17 7.57
C THR A 36 -15.60 3.93 6.72
N ARG A 37 -14.63 3.06 7.05
CA ARG A 37 -14.38 1.76 6.42
C ARG A 37 -14.29 0.68 7.51
N VAL A 38 -15.43 0.29 8.05
CA VAL A 38 -15.58 -0.87 8.93
C VAL A 38 -15.49 -2.13 8.09
N GLY A 39 -14.50 -2.96 8.37
CA GLY A 39 -14.30 -4.18 7.60
C GLY A 39 -13.09 -4.98 8.03
N ILE A 40 -12.93 -6.13 7.38
CA ILE A 40 -11.78 -7.02 7.51
C ILE A 40 -11.28 -7.41 6.12
N TRP A 41 -9.97 -7.45 5.94
CA TRP A 41 -9.33 -7.76 4.67
C TRP A 41 -8.15 -8.70 4.86
N LEU A 42 -7.99 -9.61 3.90
CA LEU A 42 -6.82 -10.44 3.71
C LEU A 42 -6.17 -10.00 2.41
N ASN A 43 -4.87 -9.73 2.45
CA ASN A 43 -4.11 -9.38 1.25
C ASN A 43 -2.87 -10.25 1.09
N ILE A 44 -2.52 -10.47 -0.17
CA ILE A 44 -1.26 -11.07 -0.58
C ILE A 44 -0.63 -10.12 -1.59
N GLU A 45 0.59 -9.71 -1.33
CA GLU A 45 1.39 -8.96 -2.27
C GLU A 45 2.49 -9.84 -2.85
N MET A 46 2.43 -10.09 -4.15
CA MET A 46 3.35 -10.99 -4.86
C MET A 46 4.29 -10.19 -5.75
N LYS A 47 5.59 -10.51 -5.67
CA LYS A 47 6.59 -9.94 -6.57
C LYS A 47 6.38 -10.41 -8.00
N LEU A 48 6.24 -9.47 -8.94
CA LEU A 48 6.26 -9.74 -10.38
C LEU A 48 7.65 -9.49 -10.97
N THR A 49 8.29 -8.39 -10.57
CA THR A 49 9.67 -8.03 -10.95
C THR A 49 10.40 -7.39 -9.75
N ASN A 50 11.66 -6.95 -9.90
CA ASN A 50 12.36 -6.28 -8.79
C ASN A 50 11.68 -4.98 -8.34
N SER A 51 10.99 -4.27 -9.23
CA SER A 51 10.33 -2.99 -8.95
C SER A 51 8.80 -3.04 -9.02
N ILE A 52 8.20 -4.17 -9.39
CA ILE A 52 6.73 -4.30 -9.53
C ILE A 52 6.22 -5.46 -8.68
N ALA A 53 5.19 -5.18 -7.90
CA ALA A 53 4.40 -6.17 -7.17
C ALA A 53 2.92 -6.09 -7.58
N LEU A 54 2.19 -7.18 -7.35
CA LEU A 54 0.75 -7.23 -7.46
C LEU A 54 0.16 -7.52 -6.08
N ARG A 55 -0.61 -6.57 -5.53
CA ARG A 55 -1.40 -6.75 -4.32
C ARG A 55 -2.79 -7.25 -4.70
N SER A 56 -3.12 -8.42 -4.22
CA SER A 56 -4.46 -8.99 -4.30
C SER A 56 -5.10 -8.91 -2.92
N GLU A 57 -6.34 -8.42 -2.85
CA GLU A 57 -7.07 -8.26 -1.60
C GLU A 57 -8.48 -8.82 -1.72
N ILE A 58 -8.91 -9.51 -0.67
CA ILE A 58 -10.29 -9.93 -0.46
C ILE A 58 -10.73 -9.49 0.92
N GLY A 59 -11.95 -8.99 1.04
CA GLY A 59 -12.46 -8.55 2.33
C GLY A 59 -13.96 -8.43 2.38
N LEU A 60 -14.44 -8.02 3.55
CA LEU A 60 -15.81 -7.63 3.81
C LEU A 60 -15.77 -6.19 4.34
N GLU A 61 -16.37 -5.27 3.60
CA GLU A 61 -16.38 -3.83 3.92
C GLU A 61 -17.83 -3.33 4.03
N ASN A 62 -18.06 -2.35 4.90
CA ASN A 62 -19.35 -1.69 4.97
C ASN A 62 -19.60 -0.80 3.75
N ASP A 63 -20.86 -0.71 3.36
CA ASP A 63 -21.33 0.27 2.38
C ASP A 63 -22.70 0.80 2.80
N TYR A 64 -23.07 1.93 2.21
CA TYR A 64 -24.36 2.56 2.41
C TYR A 64 -25.14 2.53 1.12
N THR A 65 -26.23 1.78 1.10
CA THR A 65 -27.15 1.77 -0.04
C THR A 65 -28.18 2.87 0.10
N VAL A 66 -28.49 3.55 -1.02
CA VAL A 66 -29.55 4.55 -1.10
C VAL A 66 -30.31 4.33 -2.42
N GLY A 67 -31.61 4.10 -2.36
CA GLY A 67 -32.47 4.03 -3.56
C GLY A 67 -32.58 2.64 -4.20
N THR A 68 -33.09 2.62 -5.44
CA THR A 68 -33.95 1.61 -6.11
C THR A 68 -33.66 0.10 -5.95
N HIS A 69 -32.49 -0.32 -5.47
CA HIS A 69 -32.22 -1.72 -5.16
C HIS A 69 -32.74 -2.14 -3.77
N TYR A 70 -32.86 -1.20 -2.84
CA TYR A 70 -33.39 -1.43 -1.48
C TYR A 70 -34.33 -0.28 -1.09
N GLU A 71 -35.45 -0.60 -0.43
CA GLU A 71 -36.32 0.45 0.11
C GLU A 71 -35.62 1.19 1.26
N GLY A 72 -35.22 2.43 0.99
CA GLY A 72 -34.62 3.33 1.99
C GLY A 72 -33.09 3.40 1.96
N ALA A 73 -32.53 4.10 2.96
CA ALA A 73 -31.11 4.13 3.21
C ALA A 73 -30.74 2.99 4.18
N GLY A 74 -29.74 2.18 3.84
CA GLY A 74 -29.37 1.00 4.62
C GLY A 74 -27.87 0.81 4.74
N PHE A 75 -27.45 0.19 5.84
CA PHE A 75 -26.09 -0.29 6.04
C PHE A 75 -25.99 -1.72 5.51
N ILE A 76 -25.00 -2.00 4.68
CA ILE A 76 -24.72 -3.34 4.18
C ILE A 76 -23.25 -3.70 4.40
N LEU A 77 -22.97 -4.99 4.50
CA LEU A 77 -21.63 -5.53 4.43
C LEU A 77 -21.50 -6.23 3.08
N GLN A 78 -20.57 -5.78 2.25
CA GLN A 78 -20.36 -6.33 0.92
C GLN A 78 -18.98 -6.96 0.80
N PRO A 79 -18.86 -8.10 0.10
CA PRO A 79 -17.56 -8.66 -0.22
C PRO A 79 -16.86 -7.74 -1.22
N ILE A 80 -15.56 -7.52 -1.00
CA ILE A 80 -14.72 -6.79 -1.95
C ILE A 80 -13.59 -7.67 -2.44
N VAL A 81 -13.20 -7.45 -3.70
CA VAL A 81 -12.02 -8.03 -4.31
C VAL A 81 -11.29 -6.91 -5.02
N SER A 82 -10.01 -6.70 -4.70
CA SER A 82 -9.16 -5.70 -5.34
C SER A 82 -7.87 -6.33 -5.88
N LEU A 83 -7.40 -5.82 -7.02
CA LEU A 83 -6.14 -6.18 -7.65
C LEU A 83 -5.40 -4.89 -7.99
N GLU A 84 -4.30 -4.62 -7.29
CA GLU A 84 -3.59 -3.35 -7.34
C GLU A 84 -2.11 -3.57 -7.70
N PRO A 85 -1.61 -3.00 -8.81
CA PRO A 85 -0.19 -2.98 -9.08
C PRO A 85 0.51 -1.99 -8.14
N ARG A 86 1.69 -2.36 -7.64
CA ARG A 86 2.56 -1.51 -6.81
C ARG A 86 3.92 -1.38 -7.46
N TYR A 87 4.42 -0.15 -7.52
CA TYR A 87 5.76 0.16 -7.99
C TYR A 87 6.64 0.55 -6.80
N TYR A 88 7.82 -0.05 -6.73
CA TYR A 88 8.83 0.14 -5.70
C TYR A 88 10.11 0.70 -6.31
#